data_AF-A0A1A9R8Y7-F1
#
_entry.id   AF-A0A1A9R8Y7-F1
#
_cell.length_a   1.000
_cell.length_b   1.000
_cell.length_c   1.000
_cell.angle_alpha   90.00
_cell.angle_beta   90.00
_cell.angle_gamma   90.00
#
_symmetry.space_group_name_H-M   'P 1'
#
loop_
_entity.id
_entity.type
_entity.pdbx_description
1 polymer ?
#
loop_
_entity_poly.entity_id
_entity_poly.type
_entity_poly.pdbx_seq_one_letter_code
_entity_poly.pdbx_strand_id
1 'polypeptide(L)'
;MNAGHFFDWLFCIGFLLLYAWGVWCGIQLIENHAKAARSNFRFWLVQVPLFSSPLLGYFFASGAFFTVWIGLDTWDYSFNFVLGSSFQYSFLNSYFPPFVGVNILALLLSGWFYRKAYGSESESTPNDFAN
;
A
#
# COMPACT_ATOMS: atom_id res chain seq x y z
N MET A 1 5.40 -11.10 31.31
CA MET A 1 5.26 -11.06 29.85
C MET A 1 6.31 -10.11 29.31
N ASN A 2 7.29 -10.60 28.55
CA ASN A 2 8.38 -9.77 28.04
C ASN A 2 7.81 -8.75 27.04
N ALA A 3 8.14 -7.45 27.22
CA ALA A 3 7.61 -6.36 26.42
C ALA A 3 7.84 -6.52 24.89
N GLY A 4 8.86 -7.30 24.49
CA GLY A 4 9.12 -7.62 23.08
C GLY A 4 7.94 -8.32 22.39
N HIS A 5 7.30 -9.31 23.05
CA HIS A 5 6.22 -10.07 22.42
C HIS A 5 4.94 -9.24 22.19
N PHE A 6 4.69 -8.22 23.00
CA PHE A 6 3.47 -7.40 22.86
C PHE A 6 3.48 -6.61 21.55
N PHE A 7 4.61 -5.99 21.22
CA PHE A 7 4.75 -5.23 19.97
C PHE A 7 4.67 -6.16 18.76
N ASP A 8 5.33 -7.33 18.80
CA ASP A 8 5.25 -8.32 17.72
C ASP A 8 3.79 -8.72 17.42
N TRP A 9 3.01 -9.02 18.47
CA TRP A 9 1.58 -9.32 18.32
C TRP A 9 0.78 -8.15 17.75
N LEU A 10 1.05 -6.93 18.20
CA LEU A 10 0.38 -5.74 17.71
C LEU A 10 0.63 -5.53 16.21
N PHE A 11 1.87 -5.71 15.75
CA PHE A 11 2.21 -5.64 14.33
C PHE A 11 1.54 -6.78 13.55
N CYS A 12 1.67 -8.03 13.99
CA CYS A 12 1.03 -9.17 13.34
C CYS A 12 -0.49 -8.95 13.16
N ILE A 13 -1.18 -8.47 14.20
CA ILE A 13 -2.61 -8.15 14.14
C ILE A 13 -2.88 -7.00 13.17
N GLY A 14 -2.10 -5.91 13.24
CA GLY A 14 -2.27 -4.76 12.35
C GLY A 14 -2.17 -5.12 10.87
N PHE A 15 -1.21 -5.96 10.52
CA PHE A 15 -1.07 -6.42 9.15
C PHE A 15 -2.06 -7.53 8.75
N LEU A 16 -2.51 -8.36 9.68
CA LEU A 16 -3.61 -9.29 9.42
C LEU A 16 -4.87 -8.52 9.00
N LEU A 17 -5.17 -7.43 9.71
CA LEU A 17 -6.25 -6.50 9.36
C LEU A 17 -6.01 -5.85 8.00
N LEU A 18 -4.76 -5.50 7.67
CA LEU A 18 -4.39 -4.95 6.37
C LEU A 18 -4.65 -5.96 5.22
N TYR A 19 -4.27 -7.23 5.39
CA TYR A 19 -4.57 -8.31 4.44
C TYR A 19 -6.07 -8.51 4.28
N ALA A 20 -6.81 -8.59 5.40
CA ALA A 20 -8.26 -8.74 5.37
C ALA A 20 -8.94 -7.56 4.64
N TRP A 21 -8.44 -6.34 4.84
CA TRP A 21 -8.93 -5.16 4.12
C TRP A 21 -8.63 -5.22 2.63
N GLY A 22 -7.47 -5.74 2.23
CA GLY A 22 -7.13 -5.99 0.83
C GLY A 22 -8.10 -6.97 0.17
N VAL A 23 -8.39 -8.10 0.82
CA VAL A 23 -9.38 -9.08 0.36
C VAL A 23 -10.75 -8.45 0.21
N TRP A 24 -11.19 -7.68 1.22
CA TRP A 24 -12.45 -6.96 1.17
C TRP A 24 -12.52 -5.97 -0.01
N CYS A 25 -11.45 -5.21 -0.26
CA CYS A 25 -11.38 -4.30 -1.41
C CYS A 25 -11.45 -5.04 -2.75
N GLY A 26 -10.82 -6.21 -2.85
CA GLY A 26 -10.89 -7.09 -4.02
C GLY A 26 -12.31 -7.61 -4.27
N ILE A 27 -12.99 -8.11 -3.23
CA ILE A 27 -14.38 -8.57 -3.32
C ILE A 27 -15.30 -7.44 -3.80
N GLN A 28 -15.17 -6.26 -3.19
CA GLN A 28 -15.96 -5.07 -3.57
C GLN A 28 -15.77 -4.70 -5.04
N LEU A 29 -14.56 -4.89 -5.58
CA LEU A 29 -14.25 -4.63 -6.99
C LEU A 29 -14.90 -5.66 -7.92
N ILE A 30 -14.86 -6.95 -7.57
CA ILE A 30 -15.47 -8.04 -8.34
C ILE A 30 -16.99 -7.92 -8.35
N GLU A 31 -17.59 -7.56 -7.23
CA GLU A 31 -19.03 -7.36 -7.07
C GLU A 31 -19.53 -6.02 -7.64
N ASN A 32 -18.66 -5.21 -8.26
CA ASN A 32 -19.00 -3.90 -8.87
C ASN A 32 -19.72 -2.93 -7.92
N HIS A 33 -19.35 -2.90 -6.64
CA HIS A 33 -19.94 -1.95 -5.70
C HIS A 33 -19.61 -0.51 -6.09
N ALA A 34 -20.57 0.41 -5.89
CA ALA A 34 -20.42 1.83 -6.24
C ALA A 34 -19.20 2.52 -5.58
N LYS A 35 -18.79 2.05 -4.39
CA LYS A 35 -17.64 2.61 -3.64
C LYS A 35 -16.35 1.81 -3.80
N ALA A 36 -16.35 0.75 -4.61
CA ALA A 36 -15.20 -0.15 -4.75
C ALA A 36 -13.93 0.58 -5.22
N ALA A 37 -14.06 1.52 -6.15
CA ALA A 37 -12.92 2.30 -6.65
C ALA A 37 -12.28 3.18 -5.56
N ARG A 38 -13.10 3.80 -4.70
CA ARG A 38 -12.62 4.65 -3.59
C ARG A 38 -11.93 3.82 -2.50
N SER A 39 -12.46 2.64 -2.19
CA SER A 39 -11.84 1.71 -1.23
C SER A 39 -10.51 1.19 -1.75
N ASN A 40 -10.45 0.77 -3.02
CA ASN A 40 -9.21 0.31 -3.64
C ASN A 40 -8.17 1.42 -3.76
N PHE A 41 -8.55 2.66 -4.09
CA PHE A 41 -7.63 3.80 -4.08
C PHE A 41 -6.88 3.93 -2.75
N ARG A 42 -7.61 3.89 -1.63
CA ARG A 42 -7.02 3.99 -0.29
C ARG A 42 -6.11 2.81 0.03
N PHE A 43 -6.54 1.60 -0.32
CA PHE A 43 -5.76 0.39 -0.11
C PHE A 43 -4.44 0.40 -0.88
N TRP A 44 -4.46 0.82 -2.15
CA TRP A 44 -3.24 0.96 -2.96
C TRP A 44 -2.37 2.11 -2.46
N LEU A 45 -2.95 3.21 -1.97
CA LEU A 45 -2.18 4.37 -1.51
C LEU A 45 -1.32 4.04 -0.27
N VAL A 46 -1.82 3.19 0.63
CA VAL A 46 -1.05 2.70 1.79
C VAL A 46 0.17 1.88 1.38
N GLN A 47 0.12 1.24 0.21
CA GLN A 47 1.24 0.44 -0.31
C GLN A 47 2.28 1.27 -1.08
N VAL A 48 2.03 2.57 -1.32
CA VAL A 48 2.94 3.46 -2.06
C VAL A 48 4.25 3.72 -1.31
N PRO A 49 4.24 4.18 -0.04
CA PRO A 49 5.47 4.44 0.66
C PRO A 49 6.12 3.13 1.13
N LEU A 50 7.41 2.98 0.85
CA LEU A 50 8.25 2.00 1.50
C LEU A 50 9.36 2.69 2.25
N PHE A 51 9.61 2.27 3.48
CA PHE A 51 10.75 2.74 4.22
C PHE A 51 11.22 1.68 5.20
N SER A 52 12.53 1.62 5.36
CA SER A 52 13.16 0.86 6.43
C SER A 52 14.10 1.77 7.20
N SER A 53 14.08 1.65 8.52
CA SER A 53 15.01 2.33 9.41
C SER A 53 15.53 1.34 10.46
N PRO A 54 16.70 1.60 11.08
CA PRO A 54 17.25 0.74 12.14
C PRO A 54 16.31 0.52 13.33
N LEU A 55 15.39 1.46 13.57
CA LEU A 55 14.40 1.42 14.64
C LEU A 55 13.09 0.74 14.22
N LEU A 56 12.69 0.90 12.95
CA LEU A 56 11.40 0.42 12.45
C LEU A 56 11.50 0.17 10.94
N GLY A 57 11.36 -1.08 10.52
CA GLY A 57 11.25 -1.47 9.12
C GLY A 57 9.84 -1.95 8.77
N TYR A 58 9.23 -1.36 7.74
CA TYR A 58 7.92 -1.78 7.24
C TYR A 58 8.02 -2.24 5.78
N PHE A 59 7.54 -3.45 5.48
CA PHE A 59 7.35 -3.88 4.10
C PHE A 59 6.14 -4.80 3.96
N PHE A 60 5.23 -4.44 3.06
CA PHE A 60 4.05 -5.23 2.71
C PHE A 60 3.74 -5.19 1.22
N ALA A 61 3.31 -6.32 0.66
CA ALA A 61 2.76 -6.43 -0.68
C ALA A 61 1.65 -7.48 -0.74
N SER A 62 0.63 -7.30 -1.60
CA SER A 62 -0.25 -8.39 -2.04
C SER A 62 -0.77 -8.20 -3.47
N GLY A 63 -0.38 -9.12 -4.36
CA GLY A 63 -0.80 -9.21 -5.77
C GLY A 63 0.38 -9.06 -6.73
N ALA A 64 0.82 -7.83 -6.96
CA ALA A 64 2.09 -7.52 -7.60
C ALA A 64 2.67 -6.26 -6.94
N PHE A 65 3.97 -6.08 -7.05
CA PHE A 65 4.72 -5.11 -6.27
C PHE A 65 5.99 -4.76 -7.04
N PHE A 66 6.09 -3.52 -7.51
CA PHE A 66 7.28 -3.06 -8.22
C PHE A 66 7.82 -1.85 -7.48
N THR A 67 9.03 -1.99 -6.95
CA THR A 67 9.62 -1.01 -6.02
C THR A 67 10.91 -0.48 -6.58
N VAL A 68 11.10 0.82 -6.38
CA VAL A 68 12.41 1.47 -6.48
C VAL A 68 12.76 2.00 -5.10
N TRP A 69 13.97 1.75 -4.62
CA TRP A 69 14.45 2.26 -3.33
C TRP A 69 15.88 2.79 -3.42
N ILE A 70 16.17 3.74 -2.54
CA ILE A 70 17.50 4.32 -2.33
C ILE A 70 17.94 4.06 -0.88
N GLY A 71 19.13 3.49 -0.73
CA GLY A 71 19.81 3.36 0.54
C GLY A 71 20.38 4.72 0.98
N LEU A 72 20.00 5.18 2.16
CA LEU A 72 20.37 6.50 2.67
C LEU A 72 21.81 6.56 3.19
N ASP A 73 22.39 5.41 3.56
CA ASP A 73 23.73 5.33 4.14
C ASP A 73 24.82 5.18 3.08
N THR A 74 24.56 4.39 2.03
CA THR A 74 25.51 4.08 0.95
C THR A 74 25.24 4.81 -0.36
N TRP A 75 24.12 5.55 -0.48
CA TRP A 75 23.62 6.10 -1.75
C TRP A 75 23.41 5.04 -2.85
N ASP A 76 23.18 3.79 -2.45
CA ASP A 76 22.87 2.70 -3.38
C ASP A 76 21.44 2.82 -3.90
N TYR A 77 21.24 2.48 -5.17
CA TYR A 77 19.94 2.41 -5.82
C TYR A 77 19.64 0.97 -6.24
N SER A 78 18.40 0.55 -6.01
CA SER A 78 17.97 -0.79 -6.38
C SER A 78 16.50 -0.81 -6.74
N PHE A 79 16.13 -1.78 -7.58
CA PHE A 79 14.77 -2.03 -7.98
C PHE A 79 14.42 -3.48 -7.66
N ASN A 80 13.17 -3.71 -7.26
CA ASN A 80 12.67 -5.03 -6.92
C ASN A 80 11.29 -5.23 -7.55
N PHE A 81 11.08 -6.40 -8.13
CA PHE A 81 9.79 -6.82 -8.65
C PHE A 81 9.36 -8.10 -7.91
N VAL A 82 8.25 -8.02 -7.19
CA VAL A 82 7.60 -9.15 -6.52
C VAL A 82 6.19 -9.29 -7.09
N LEU A 83 5.84 -10.49 -7.54
CA LEU A 83 4.47 -10.82 -7.92
C LEU A 83 3.94 -11.84 -6.91
N GLY A 84 2.96 -11.44 -6.10
CA GLY A 84 2.43 -12.21 -4.98
C GLY A 84 2.31 -11.38 -3.71
N SER A 85 2.28 -12.03 -2.54
CA SER A 85 2.26 -11.32 -1.25
C SER A 85 3.62 -11.42 -0.55
N SER A 86 4.08 -10.35 0.06
CA SER A 86 5.29 -10.39 0.89
C SER A 86 5.18 -9.45 2.07
N PHE A 87 5.68 -9.90 3.21
CA PHE A 87 5.69 -9.17 4.47
C PHE A 87 7.09 -9.28 5.05
N GLN A 88 7.73 -8.17 5.38
CA GLN A 88 9.02 -8.18 6.08
C GLN A 88 9.01 -7.09 7.15
N TYR A 89 9.25 -7.51 8.39
CA TYR A 89 9.31 -6.64 9.56
C TYR A 89 10.64 -6.88 10.27
N SER A 90 11.34 -5.80 10.63
CA SER A 90 12.57 -5.85 11.43
C SER A 90 12.49 -4.79 12.51
N PHE A 91 12.70 -5.23 13.76
CA PHE A 91 12.77 -4.38 14.93
C PHE A 91 14.19 -4.45 15.48
N LEU A 92 14.84 -3.30 15.69
CA LEU A 92 16.23 -3.21 16.19
C LEU A 92 17.25 -3.98 15.35
N ASN A 93 17.08 -3.99 14.02
CA ASN A 93 18.04 -4.63 13.13
C ASN A 93 19.02 -3.58 12.58
N SER A 94 20.11 -3.32 13.32
CA SER A 94 21.18 -2.40 12.91
C SER A 94 21.91 -2.83 11.63
N TYR A 95 21.63 -4.03 11.11
CA TYR A 95 22.27 -4.56 9.90
C TYR A 95 21.49 -4.25 8.61
N PHE A 96 20.25 -3.75 8.71
CA PHE A 96 19.48 -3.35 7.53
C PHE A 96 19.69 -1.85 7.28
N PRO A 97 20.34 -1.46 6.16
CA PRO A 97 20.60 -0.06 5.88
C PRO A 97 19.26 0.70 5.72
N PRO A 98 19.17 1.93 6.24
CA PRO A 98 17.98 2.74 6.09
C PRO A 98 17.73 2.99 4.60
N PHE A 99 16.49 2.76 4.15
CA PHE A 99 16.10 3.04 2.77
C PHE A 99 14.74 3.71 2.70
N VAL A 100 14.54 4.48 1.64
CA VAL A 100 13.23 5.00 1.24
C VAL A 100 12.96 4.54 -0.18
N GLY A 101 11.75 4.07 -0.42
CA GLY A 101 11.33 3.58 -1.71
C GLY A 101 9.87 3.86 -1.99
N VAL A 102 9.48 3.64 -3.24
CA VAL A 102 8.12 3.81 -3.72
C VAL A 102 7.70 2.55 -4.48
N ASN A 103 6.52 2.03 -4.16
CA ASN A 103 5.89 0.99 -4.96
C ASN A 103 5.22 1.67 -6.15
N ILE A 104 5.90 1.65 -7.29
CA ILE A 104 5.44 2.24 -8.54
C ILE A 104 4.13 1.60 -8.99
N LEU A 105 3.95 0.28 -8.80
CA LEU A 105 2.70 -0.36 -9.18
C LEU A 105 1.53 0.14 -8.32
N ALA A 106 1.74 0.26 -7.01
CA ALA A 106 0.73 0.86 -6.14
C ALA A 106 0.42 2.30 -6.53
N LEU A 107 1.44 3.09 -6.89
CA LEU A 107 1.25 4.46 -7.36
C LEU A 107 0.38 4.52 -8.62
N LEU A 108 0.67 3.65 -9.61
CA LEU A 108 -0.10 3.56 -10.85
C LEU A 108 -1.55 3.14 -10.60
N LEU A 109 -1.76 2.12 -9.76
CA LEU A 109 -3.10 1.63 -9.44
C LEU A 109 -3.88 2.64 -8.61
N SER A 110 -3.24 3.34 -7.66
CA SER A 110 -3.82 4.48 -6.98
C SER A 110 -4.25 5.57 -7.97
N GLY A 111 -3.42 5.93 -8.95
CA GLY A 111 -3.78 6.89 -9.99
C GLY A 111 -4.99 6.45 -10.82
N TRP A 112 -5.02 5.17 -11.22
CA TRP A 112 -6.14 4.60 -11.98
C TRP A 112 -7.45 4.61 -11.18
N PHE A 113 -7.40 4.17 -9.93
CA PHE A 113 -8.57 4.17 -9.04
C PHE A 113 -9.02 5.59 -8.68
N TYR A 114 -8.10 6.54 -8.54
CA TYR A 114 -8.45 7.95 -8.34
C TYR A 114 -9.28 8.48 -9.51
N ARG A 115 -8.81 8.28 -10.75
CA ARG A 115 -9.56 8.69 -11.94
C ARG A 115 -10.92 8.01 -12.01
N LYS A 116 -11.01 6.72 -11.70
CA LYS A 116 -12.28 5.97 -11.72
C LYS A 116 -13.25 6.41 -10.60
N ALA A 117 -12.74 6.81 -9.44
CA ALA A 117 -13.54 7.17 -8.28
C ALA A 117 -14.00 8.64 -8.29
N TYR A 118 -13.23 9.54 -8.90
CA TYR A 118 -13.48 10.99 -8.86
C TYR A 118 -13.64 11.64 -10.25
N GLY A 119 -13.23 10.97 -11.33
CA GLY A 119 -13.44 11.48 -12.69
C GLY A 119 -14.89 11.40 -13.15
N SER A 120 -15.65 10.40 -12.68
CA SER A 120 -17.07 10.21 -12.99
C SER A 120 -18.01 11.20 -12.26
N GLU A 121 -17.57 11.84 -11.18
CA GLU A 121 -18.33 12.90 -10.50
C GLU A 121 -18.29 14.24 -11.27
N SER A 122 -17.36 14.41 -12.22
CA SER A 122 -17.18 15.66 -12.97
C SER A 122 -18.00 15.76 -14.27
N GLU A 123 -18.58 14.65 -14.74
CA GLU A 123 -19.36 14.62 -15.99
C GLU A 123 -20.87 14.85 -15.76
N SER A 124 -21.35 14.79 -14.51
CA SER A 124 -22.72 15.16 -14.15
C SER A 124 -22.84 16.66 -13.88
N THR A 125 -22.64 17.50 -14.90
CA THR A 125 -22.96 18.94 -14.82
C THR A 125 -24.48 19.19 -14.94
N PRO A 126 -25.03 20.22 -14.27
CA PRO A 126 -26.45 20.37 -13.93
C PRO A 126 -27.32 20.96 -15.05
N ASN A 127 -27.11 20.59 -16.32
CA ASN A 127 -27.87 21.17 -17.44
C ASN A 127 -29.12 20.36 -17.83
N ASP A 128 -29.42 19.25 -17.14
CA ASP A 128 -30.62 18.43 -17.40
C ASP A 128 -31.93 19.02 -16.83
N PHE A 129 -31.89 20.25 -16.30
CA PHE A 129 -33.09 20.98 -15.82
C PHE A 129 -33.48 22.19 -16.70
N ALA A 130 -32.84 22.36 -17.86
CA ALA A 130 -33.18 23.42 -18.81
C ALA A 130 -33.40 22.81 -20.20
N ASN A 131 -34.61 22.28 -20.44
CA ASN A 131 -35.43 22.38 -21.66
C ASN A 131 -36.64 21.46 -21.57
#